data_AF-A0A7Y3HX76-F1
#
_entry.id   AF-A0A7Y3HX76-F1
#
_cell.length_a   1.000
_cell.length_b   1.000
_cell.length_c   1.000
_cell.angle_alpha   90.00
_cell.angle_beta   90.00
_cell.angle_gamma   90.00
#
_symmetry.space_group_name_H-M   'P 1'
#
loop_
_entity.id
_entity.type
_entity.pdbx_description
1 polymer ?
#
loop_
_entity_poly.entity_id
_entity_poly.type
_entity_poly.pdbx_seq_one_letter_code
_entity_poly.pdbx_strand_id
1 'polypeptide(L)'
;MKKITILTFLFALLVTGVGISQTNVAELGANPDVEIFGNGVTQNFVYAPCNYNQPTAGTPNGYSISNAGPFMCADDFDVATNETFTAETFTAPILMDVGVSLVSADLQVWDDAGGVPGTALFSFPAQVPVSQTVVGSAFGRDIVECVFDVTGMGIAVDGGPLGATYWVSLGLAETSDATNMFWEATDTVTGNESAFDNAGGGWMPGTVTFGSPRDMVLLLTGDCSPTLGVGDNLADLVNIYPNPATTRINLDVPANIEILDVVLYDVLGKNTGAVLVNGSIDVSNLSRGVYILNVNSTSGTLTQKVIKR
;
A
#
# COMPACT_ATOMS: atom_id res chain seq x y z
N MET A 1 -58.78 28.64 0.76
CA MET A 1 -57.81 28.39 -0.33
C MET A 1 -56.42 28.33 0.26
N LYS A 2 -55.69 27.24 -0.04
CA LYS A 2 -54.24 26.98 0.15
C LYS A 2 -53.76 26.86 1.61
N LYS A 3 -52.88 25.94 2.01
CA LYS A 3 -52.49 24.57 1.62
C LYS A 3 -51.62 24.08 2.81
N ILE A 4 -51.75 22.80 3.18
CA ILE A 4 -51.02 22.09 4.24
C ILE A 4 -49.59 21.74 3.78
N THR A 5 -48.57 21.83 4.65
CA THR A 5 -47.29 21.06 4.58
C THR A 5 -46.63 21.06 5.98
N ILE A 6 -46.90 20.08 6.84
CA ILE A 6 -46.07 18.89 7.17
C ILE A 6 -44.58 19.23 7.38
N LEU A 7 -44.17 19.34 8.65
CA LEU A 7 -42.77 19.38 9.07
C LEU A 7 -42.42 17.99 9.63
N THR A 8 -41.78 17.15 8.81
CA THR A 8 -41.38 15.79 9.17
C THR A 8 -40.06 15.84 9.95
N PHE A 9 -40.03 15.18 11.11
CA PHE A 9 -38.81 14.80 11.82
C PHE A 9 -37.92 13.93 10.90
N LEU A 10 -36.63 14.26 10.77
CA LEU A 10 -35.62 13.30 10.34
C LEU A 10 -34.51 13.25 11.40
N PHE A 11 -34.45 12.09 12.05
CA PHE A 11 -33.33 11.59 12.84
C PHE A 11 -32.24 11.09 11.88
N ALA A 12 -31.04 10.84 12.42
CA ALA A 12 -29.87 10.19 11.80
C ALA A 12 -28.90 11.15 11.08
N LEU A 13 -27.58 11.01 11.19
CA LEU A 13 -26.76 9.97 11.81
C LEU A 13 -25.40 10.62 12.11
N LEU A 14 -24.90 10.45 13.32
CA LEU A 14 -23.49 10.65 13.61
C LEU A 14 -22.73 9.56 12.84
N VAL A 15 -22.01 9.90 11.78
CA VAL A 15 -21.06 8.99 11.15
C VAL A 15 -19.67 9.38 11.62
N THR A 16 -19.29 8.85 12.79
CA THR A 16 -17.91 8.43 13.00
C THR A 16 -17.75 7.17 12.17
N GLY A 17 -16.88 7.18 11.16
CA GLY A 17 -16.73 6.01 10.33
C GLY A 17 -15.67 6.14 9.26
N VAL A 18 -14.55 5.49 9.56
CA VAL A 18 -13.70 4.67 8.68
C VAL A 18 -13.02 5.36 7.49
N GLY A 19 -11.68 5.24 7.48
CA GLY A 19 -10.84 5.52 6.34
C GLY A 19 -11.37 4.80 5.10
N ILE A 20 -11.28 5.49 3.97
CA ILE A 20 -11.69 4.94 2.69
C ILE A 20 -10.58 3.98 2.25
N SER A 21 -10.71 2.74 2.72
CA SER A 21 -10.10 1.57 2.11
C SER A 21 -10.68 1.38 0.70
N GLN A 22 -9.78 1.25 -0.27
CA GLN A 22 -9.95 0.70 -1.62
C GLN A 22 -11.36 0.78 -2.23
N THR A 23 -11.59 1.77 -3.10
CA THR A 23 -12.71 1.72 -4.04
C THR A 23 -12.49 0.59 -5.05
N ASN A 24 -13.31 -0.47 -4.94
CA ASN A 24 -13.42 -1.54 -5.94
C ASN A 24 -13.70 -0.94 -7.33
N VAL A 25 -12.71 -1.06 -8.22
CA VAL A 25 -12.74 -0.59 -9.61
C VAL A 25 -13.54 -1.55 -10.49
N ALA A 26 -14.87 -1.59 -10.32
CA ALA A 26 -15.74 -2.43 -11.15
C ALA A 26 -16.93 -1.71 -11.82
N GLU A 27 -17.15 -0.40 -11.58
CA GLU A 27 -18.29 0.32 -12.18
C GLU A 27 -17.94 1.58 -13.00
N LEU A 28 -16.66 1.92 -13.20
CA LEU A 28 -16.27 3.01 -14.10
C LEU A 28 -15.81 2.42 -15.44
N GLY A 29 -16.78 2.24 -16.35
CA GLY A 29 -16.49 1.96 -17.75
C GLY A 29 -15.60 3.07 -18.33
N ALA A 30 -14.47 2.67 -18.91
CA ALA A 30 -13.43 3.53 -19.48
C ALA A 30 -12.85 4.54 -18.46
N ASN A 31 -11.65 4.22 -17.98
CA ASN A 31 -10.76 5.06 -17.19
C ASN A 31 -10.75 6.50 -17.74
N PRO A 32 -11.39 7.49 -17.08
CA PRO A 32 -11.13 8.86 -17.46
C PRO A 32 -9.74 9.16 -16.92
N ASP A 33 -8.78 9.37 -17.80
CA ASP A 33 -7.63 10.22 -17.54
C ASP A 33 -8.14 11.38 -16.66
N VAL A 34 -7.79 11.42 -15.38
CA VAL A 34 -8.17 12.55 -14.53
C VAL A 34 -7.18 13.65 -14.89
N GLU A 35 -7.43 14.30 -16.03
CA GLU A 35 -6.79 15.57 -16.35
C GLU A 35 -7.21 16.55 -15.24
N ILE A 36 -6.33 16.77 -14.25
CA ILE A 36 -6.55 17.83 -13.27
C ILE A 36 -6.31 19.15 -13.98
N PHE A 37 -7.34 19.70 -14.64
CA PHE A 37 -7.35 21.12 -15.00
C PHE A 37 -7.65 21.95 -13.75
N GLY A 38 -6.66 22.09 -12.89
CA GLY A 38 -6.69 22.93 -11.71
C GLY A 38 -5.36 23.67 -11.60
N ASN A 39 -5.40 24.99 -11.49
CA ASN A 39 -4.21 25.83 -11.29
C ASN A 39 -3.10 25.77 -12.35
N GLY A 40 -3.42 25.34 -13.58
CA GLY A 40 -2.51 25.43 -14.74
C GLY A 40 -1.47 24.32 -14.85
N VAL A 41 -1.66 23.20 -14.15
CA VAL A 41 -0.87 21.97 -14.27
C VAL A 41 -1.70 20.91 -15.00
N THR A 42 -1.10 20.09 -15.86
CA THR A 42 -1.78 18.98 -16.55
C THR A 42 -1.10 17.66 -16.17
N GLN A 43 -1.70 16.93 -15.23
CA GLN A 43 -1.22 15.61 -14.81
C GLN A 43 -2.15 14.54 -15.35
N ASN A 44 -1.57 13.43 -15.84
CA ASN A 44 -2.35 12.25 -16.23
C ASN A 44 -1.99 11.05 -15.34
N PHE A 45 -2.27 11.17 -14.05
CA PHE A 45 -2.00 10.08 -13.11
C PHE A 45 -3.05 8.98 -13.29
N VAL A 46 -2.57 7.78 -13.60
CA VAL A 46 -3.42 6.62 -13.83
C VAL A 46 -3.80 6.00 -12.48
N TYR A 47 -5.09 6.06 -12.16
CA TYR A 47 -5.67 5.31 -11.05
C TYR A 47 -5.79 3.83 -11.45
N ALA A 48 -4.90 3.00 -10.93
CA ALA A 48 -4.96 1.55 -11.06
C ALA A 48 -4.85 0.91 -9.67
N PRO A 49 -5.37 -0.32 -9.48
CA PRO A 49 -5.05 -1.11 -8.28
C PRO A 49 -3.52 -1.11 -8.09
N CYS A 50 -3.06 -0.88 -6.87
CA CYS A 50 -1.64 -0.86 -6.49
C CYS A 50 -0.80 0.32 -6.98
N ASN A 51 -1.42 1.33 -7.59
CA ASN A 51 -0.77 2.62 -7.78
C ASN A 51 -1.05 3.52 -6.58
N TYR A 52 0.00 4.19 -6.10
CA TYR A 52 -0.12 5.28 -5.14
C TYR A 52 -0.01 6.58 -5.91
N ASN A 53 -1.02 7.42 -5.81
CA ASN A 53 -1.05 8.70 -6.49
C ASN A 53 -1.51 9.78 -5.54
N GLN A 54 -0.79 10.89 -5.54
CA GLN A 54 -1.13 12.12 -4.86
C GLN A 54 -1.03 13.22 -5.91
N PRO A 55 -2.12 13.58 -6.58
CA PRO A 55 -2.05 14.57 -7.64
C PRO A 55 -2.10 16.00 -7.06
N THR A 56 -1.77 17.00 -7.88
CA THR A 56 -1.79 18.40 -7.45
C THR A 56 -3.20 18.82 -7.04
N ALA A 57 -3.32 19.36 -5.83
CA ALA A 57 -4.51 20.02 -5.33
C ALA A 57 -4.15 21.33 -4.65
N GLY A 58 -4.99 22.35 -4.84
CA GLY A 58 -4.68 23.70 -4.37
C GLY A 58 -3.51 24.33 -5.13
N THR A 59 -2.88 25.35 -4.54
CA THR A 59 -1.84 26.10 -5.24
C THR A 59 -0.54 25.30 -5.25
N PRO A 60 0.13 25.11 -6.40
CA PRO A 60 1.41 24.43 -6.44
C PRO A 60 2.39 25.05 -5.45
N ASN A 61 3.03 24.21 -4.65
CA ASN A 61 4.13 24.56 -3.76
C ASN A 61 5.30 23.61 -4.04
N GLY A 62 6.41 23.73 -3.32
CA GLY A 62 7.46 22.74 -3.45
C GLY A 62 8.50 22.79 -2.36
N TYR A 63 9.07 21.63 -2.07
CA TYR A 63 10.12 21.44 -1.08
C TYR A 63 11.44 21.10 -1.77
N SER A 64 12.54 21.64 -1.25
CA SER A 64 13.83 21.53 -1.91
C SER A 64 14.35 20.09 -1.86
N ILE A 65 14.82 19.58 -2.98
CA ILE A 65 15.51 18.27 -3.08
C ILE A 65 16.97 18.42 -3.54
N SER A 66 17.50 19.65 -3.51
CA SER A 66 18.79 20.00 -4.10
C SER A 66 20.00 19.42 -3.35
N ASN A 67 21.04 19.02 -4.11
CA ASN A 67 22.37 18.67 -3.59
C ASN A 67 23.13 19.85 -2.95
N ALA A 68 22.73 21.11 -3.20
CA ALA A 68 23.41 22.28 -2.62
C ALA A 68 23.30 22.36 -1.10
N GLY A 69 22.22 21.81 -0.52
CA GLY A 69 21.95 21.78 0.92
C GLY A 69 21.66 20.38 1.45
N PRO A 70 22.31 19.37 0.87
CA PRO A 70 21.87 17.96 0.83
C PRO A 70 20.42 17.69 1.28
N PHE A 71 19.44 18.32 0.63
CA PHE A 71 18.05 18.26 1.08
C PHE A 71 17.36 17.00 0.56
N MET A 72 16.44 16.48 1.36
CA MET A 72 15.59 15.35 0.98
C MET A 72 14.14 15.60 1.38
N CYS A 73 13.22 15.18 0.51
CA CYS A 73 11.79 15.17 0.77
C CYS A 73 11.29 13.74 0.60
N ALA A 74 10.32 13.34 1.41
CA ALA A 74 9.68 12.04 1.34
C ALA A 74 8.17 12.15 1.51
N ASP A 75 7.46 11.17 0.96
CA ASP A 75 6.01 11.01 1.09
C ASP A 75 5.68 9.55 1.32
N ASP A 76 4.57 9.27 2.02
CA ASP A 76 4.20 7.93 2.40
C ASP A 76 3.33 7.20 1.37
N PHE A 77 3.36 5.87 1.46
CA PHE A 77 2.47 4.99 0.73
C PHE A 77 2.19 3.73 1.56
N ASP A 78 0.96 3.21 1.46
CA ASP A 78 0.46 2.13 2.32
C ASP A 78 0.34 0.81 1.57
N VAL A 79 1.12 -0.20 1.96
CA VAL A 79 0.98 -1.56 1.43
C VAL A 79 -0.05 -2.32 2.24
N ALA A 80 -1.06 -2.87 1.55
CA ALA A 80 -2.19 -3.53 2.19
C ALA A 80 -1.79 -4.85 2.88
N THR A 81 -2.68 -5.34 3.75
CA THR A 81 -2.47 -6.58 4.51
C THR A 81 -2.22 -7.77 3.59
N ASN A 82 -1.19 -8.53 3.87
CA ASN A 82 -0.79 -9.74 3.15
C ASN A 82 -0.57 -9.50 1.65
N GLU A 83 -0.05 -8.34 1.29
CA GLU A 83 0.35 -7.99 -0.07
C GLU A 83 1.82 -7.54 -0.10
N THR A 84 2.53 -7.93 -1.16
CA THR A 84 3.84 -7.38 -1.50
C THR A 84 3.63 -6.42 -2.65
N PHE A 85 3.98 -5.17 -2.44
CA PHE A 85 4.07 -4.16 -3.49
C PHE A 85 5.47 -4.21 -4.11
N THR A 86 5.53 -4.32 -5.44
CA THR A 86 6.77 -4.25 -6.23
C THR A 86 6.73 -3.02 -7.13
N ALA A 87 7.63 -2.06 -6.92
CA ALA A 87 7.63 -0.81 -7.66
C ALA A 87 8.15 -0.98 -9.09
N GLU A 88 7.53 -0.26 -10.04
CA GLU A 88 7.90 -0.24 -11.46
C GLU A 88 8.30 1.16 -11.92
N THR A 89 7.48 2.17 -11.63
CA THR A 89 7.82 3.56 -11.98
C THR A 89 7.52 4.50 -10.84
N PHE A 90 8.35 5.53 -10.72
CA PHE A 90 8.14 6.62 -9.79
C PHE A 90 8.15 7.93 -10.57
N THR A 91 7.06 8.67 -10.51
CA THR A 91 6.87 9.94 -11.21
C THR A 91 6.73 11.06 -10.19
N ALA A 92 7.55 12.10 -10.36
CA ALA A 92 7.58 13.26 -9.50
C ALA A 92 7.60 14.55 -10.35
N PRO A 93 6.59 15.43 -10.23
CA PRO A 93 6.65 16.77 -10.78
C PRO A 93 7.64 17.64 -9.99
N ILE A 94 8.57 18.28 -10.67
CA ILE A 94 9.65 19.06 -10.06
C ILE A 94 9.65 20.46 -10.66
N LEU A 95 9.63 21.47 -9.79
CA LEU A 95 9.76 22.88 -10.15
C LEU A 95 11.23 23.21 -10.46
N MET A 96 11.52 23.52 -11.71
CA MET A 96 12.85 23.86 -12.22
C MET A 96 12.84 25.21 -12.96
N ASP A 97 14.00 25.88 -13.03
CA ASP A 97 14.11 27.08 -13.85
C ASP A 97 13.74 26.78 -15.32
N VAL A 98 13.19 27.76 -16.03
CA VAL A 98 12.60 27.53 -17.36
C VAL A 98 13.64 26.97 -18.34
N GLY A 99 13.32 25.83 -18.96
CA GLY A 99 14.20 25.14 -19.90
C GLY A 99 15.36 24.34 -19.27
N VAL A 100 15.38 24.21 -17.94
CA VAL A 100 16.34 23.36 -17.20
C VAL A 100 15.81 21.94 -17.09
N SER A 101 16.71 20.96 -17.22
CA SER A 101 16.39 19.55 -17.02
C SER A 101 17.03 19.00 -15.75
N LEU A 102 16.38 18.01 -15.14
CA LEU A 102 16.95 17.22 -14.06
C LEU A 102 18.03 16.28 -14.63
N VAL A 103 19.23 16.34 -14.09
CA VAL A 103 20.35 15.45 -14.45
C VAL A 103 20.24 14.16 -13.66
N SER A 104 20.05 14.26 -12.35
CA SER A 104 19.94 13.11 -11.47
C SER A 104 19.27 13.46 -10.14
N ALA A 105 18.77 12.45 -9.43
CA ALA A 105 18.34 12.54 -8.04
C ALA A 105 18.58 11.21 -7.32
N ASP A 106 18.84 11.26 -6.02
CA ASP A 106 18.87 10.07 -5.19
C ASP A 106 17.43 9.65 -4.87
N LEU A 107 17.10 8.41 -5.21
CA LEU A 107 15.80 7.79 -4.92
C LEU A 107 15.99 6.75 -3.82
N GLN A 108 15.19 6.85 -2.76
CA GLN A 108 15.27 5.91 -1.64
C GLN A 108 13.87 5.51 -1.18
N VAL A 109 13.78 4.31 -0.59
CA VAL A 109 12.57 3.78 0.04
C VAL A 109 12.89 3.43 1.48
N TRP A 110 12.01 3.79 2.42
CA TRP A 110 12.23 3.72 3.86
C TRP A 110 11.08 3.00 4.55
N ASP A 111 11.36 2.39 5.70
CA ASP A 111 10.29 2.00 6.64
C ASP A 111 9.69 3.23 7.33
N ASP A 112 8.49 3.06 7.90
CA ASP A 112 7.90 4.07 8.77
C ASP A 112 8.49 4.02 10.18
N ALA A 113 8.83 5.19 10.71
CA ALA A 113 9.28 5.39 12.08
C ALA A 113 8.37 6.39 12.83
N GLY A 114 7.07 6.09 12.87
CA GLY A 114 6.10 6.88 13.63
C GLY A 114 5.60 8.11 12.88
N GLY A 115 5.31 7.95 11.60
CA GLY A 115 4.79 9.01 10.72
C GLY A 115 5.88 9.87 10.08
N VAL A 116 7.12 9.37 10.03
CA VAL A 116 8.23 9.91 9.25
C VAL A 116 9.13 8.75 8.80
N PRO A 117 9.99 8.93 7.77
CA PRO A 117 10.92 7.88 7.36
C PRO A 117 11.89 7.45 8.47
N GLY A 118 12.14 6.15 8.54
CA GLY A 118 13.08 5.53 9.50
C GLY A 118 14.38 5.09 8.86
N THR A 119 14.56 3.79 8.73
CA THR A 119 15.69 3.11 8.10
C THR A 119 15.49 2.99 6.59
N ALA A 120 16.50 3.37 5.82
CA ALA A 120 16.50 3.15 4.38
C ALA A 120 16.52 1.65 4.07
N LEU A 121 15.51 1.17 3.35
CA LEU A 121 15.39 -0.20 2.87
C LEU A 121 16.05 -0.36 1.50
N PHE A 122 15.88 0.64 0.64
CA PHE A 122 16.45 0.69 -0.69
C PHE A 122 17.05 2.08 -0.94
N SER A 123 18.21 2.12 -1.59
CA SER A 123 18.93 3.36 -1.85
C SER A 123 19.58 3.33 -3.22
N PHE A 124 19.17 4.25 -4.08
CA PHE A 124 19.61 4.33 -5.46
C PHE A 124 20.16 5.74 -5.73
N PRO A 125 21.48 5.93 -5.67
CA PRO A 125 22.07 7.24 -5.89
C PRO A 125 22.03 7.62 -7.37
N ALA A 126 21.95 8.92 -7.65
CA ALA A 126 22.07 9.54 -8.96
C ALA A 126 21.21 8.89 -10.06
N GLN A 127 19.94 8.59 -9.75
CA GLN A 127 18.98 8.09 -10.75
C GLN A 127 18.66 9.16 -11.78
N VAL A 128 18.65 8.78 -13.05
CA VAL A 128 18.35 9.67 -14.18
C VAL A 128 16.92 9.41 -14.64
N PRO A 129 16.05 10.43 -14.77
CA PRO A 129 14.72 10.24 -15.31
C PRO A 129 14.75 9.69 -16.74
N VAL A 130 13.88 8.73 -17.03
CA VAL A 130 13.66 8.20 -18.38
C VAL A 130 12.75 9.10 -19.22
N SER A 131 12.00 9.99 -18.59
CA SER A 131 11.15 11.01 -19.23
C SER A 131 11.11 12.29 -18.40
N GLN A 132 11.03 13.44 -19.08
CA GLN A 132 10.87 14.77 -18.47
C GLN A 132 9.94 15.60 -19.35
N THR A 133 8.75 15.94 -18.83
CA THR A 133 7.72 16.66 -19.57
C THR A 133 7.27 17.89 -18.81
N VAL A 134 7.29 19.07 -19.45
CA VAL A 134 6.71 20.28 -18.84
C VAL A 134 5.19 20.14 -18.82
N VAL A 135 4.60 20.17 -17.62
CA VAL A 135 3.16 20.00 -17.40
C VAL A 135 2.46 21.24 -16.86
N GLY A 136 3.23 22.24 -16.45
CA GLY A 136 2.69 23.48 -15.90
C GLY A 136 3.78 24.46 -15.54
N SER A 137 3.41 25.51 -14.81
CA SER A 137 4.37 26.50 -14.30
C SER A 137 3.88 27.10 -12.99
N ALA A 138 4.80 27.37 -12.07
CA ALA A 138 4.53 28.09 -10.81
C ALA A 138 5.78 28.87 -10.39
N PHE A 139 5.60 30.01 -9.72
CA PHE A 139 6.72 30.85 -9.22
C PHE A 139 7.77 31.25 -10.29
N GLY A 140 7.37 31.33 -11.57
CA GLY A 140 8.29 31.60 -12.68
C GLY A 140 9.19 30.42 -13.07
N ARG A 141 8.83 29.21 -12.63
CA ARG A 141 9.49 27.92 -12.90
C ARG A 141 8.59 27.01 -13.73
N ASP A 142 9.20 26.13 -14.51
CA ASP A 142 8.49 25.03 -15.16
C ASP A 142 8.20 23.96 -14.10
N ILE A 143 6.99 23.40 -14.11
CA ILE A 143 6.67 22.16 -13.38
C ILE A 143 6.92 21.02 -14.37
N VAL A 144 7.92 20.19 -14.10
CA VAL A 144 8.38 19.15 -15.00
C VAL A 144 8.12 17.78 -14.37
N GLU A 145 7.25 16.97 -14.98
CA GLU A 145 7.06 15.58 -14.61
C GLU A 145 8.29 14.76 -15.00
N CYS A 146 9.04 14.34 -13.99
CA CYS A 146 10.19 13.45 -14.12
C CYS A 146 9.75 12.02 -13.81
N VAL A 147 9.94 11.11 -14.76
CA VAL A 147 9.63 9.68 -14.59
C VAL A 147 10.92 8.90 -14.38
N PHE A 148 11.01 8.15 -13.30
CA PHE A 148 12.09 7.22 -13.00
C PHE A 148 11.58 5.79 -13.24
N ASP A 149 12.26 5.03 -14.09
CA ASP A 149 12.00 3.60 -14.26
C ASP A 149 12.76 2.86 -13.16
N VAL A 150 12.01 2.26 -12.22
CA VAL A 150 12.55 1.46 -11.13
C VAL A 150 12.29 -0.03 -11.31
N THR A 151 11.80 -0.42 -12.49
CA THR A 151 11.50 -1.81 -12.84
C THR A 151 12.77 -2.65 -12.72
N GLY A 152 12.68 -3.74 -11.97
CA GLY A 152 13.81 -4.67 -11.77
C GLY A 152 14.92 -4.15 -10.85
N MET A 153 14.74 -2.98 -10.20
CA MET A 153 15.64 -2.51 -9.15
C MET A 153 15.47 -3.26 -7.82
N GLY A 154 14.46 -4.13 -7.73
CA GLY A 154 14.23 -5.02 -6.59
C GLY A 154 13.49 -4.36 -5.42
N ILE A 155 12.85 -3.21 -5.65
CA ILE A 155 11.99 -2.56 -4.65
C ILE A 155 10.75 -3.44 -4.46
N ALA A 156 10.75 -4.23 -3.39
CA ALA A 156 9.64 -5.06 -2.97
C ALA A 156 9.45 -4.92 -1.45
N VAL A 157 8.26 -4.49 -1.04
CA VAL A 157 7.90 -4.22 0.35
C VAL A 157 6.61 -4.93 0.73
N ASP A 158 6.53 -5.46 1.95
CA ASP A 158 5.46 -6.35 2.41
C ASP A 158 4.58 -5.65 3.45
N GLY A 159 3.27 -5.55 3.19
CA GLY A 159 2.31 -4.99 4.13
C GLY A 159 2.11 -5.85 5.38
N GLY A 160 2.51 -7.12 5.36
CA GLY A 160 2.38 -8.04 6.48
C GLY A 160 0.93 -8.23 6.93
N PRO A 161 0.68 -8.83 8.10
CA PRO A 161 -0.68 -9.17 8.52
C PRO A 161 -1.56 -7.96 8.89
N LEU A 162 -0.97 -6.77 9.07
CA LEU A 162 -1.67 -5.56 9.52
C LEU A 162 -1.67 -4.40 8.51
N GLY A 163 -1.03 -4.58 7.35
CA GLY A 163 -0.66 -3.46 6.49
C GLY A 163 0.60 -2.77 7.03
N ALA A 164 1.29 -2.06 6.15
CA ALA A 164 2.48 -1.30 6.52
C ALA A 164 2.59 -0.02 5.70
N THR A 165 3.04 1.05 6.35
CA THR A 165 3.37 2.32 5.72
C THR A 165 4.85 2.33 5.39
N TYR A 166 5.17 2.82 4.20
CA TYR A 166 6.54 3.03 3.71
C TYR A 166 6.65 4.44 3.17
N TRP A 167 7.88 4.89 2.94
CA TRP A 167 8.16 6.22 2.42
C TRP A 167 9.01 6.14 1.16
N VAL A 168 8.70 6.96 0.16
CA VAL A 168 9.55 7.19 -1.01
C VAL A 168 10.11 8.59 -0.94
N SER A 169 11.43 8.73 -1.16
CA SER A 169 12.11 10.03 -1.09
C SER A 169 12.88 10.37 -2.35
N LEU A 170 12.94 11.66 -2.63
CA LEU A 170 13.93 12.26 -3.53
C LEU A 170 14.83 13.22 -2.75
N GLY A 171 16.09 13.24 -3.11
CA GLY A 171 17.05 14.18 -2.56
C GLY A 171 18.33 14.26 -3.38
N LEU A 172 19.25 15.10 -2.92
CA LEU A 172 20.59 15.23 -3.52
C LEU A 172 20.57 15.45 -5.04
N ALA A 173 19.53 16.12 -5.53
CA ALA A 173 19.25 16.26 -6.95
C ALA A 173 20.14 17.33 -7.61
N GLU A 174 20.47 17.08 -8.87
CA GLU A 174 21.31 17.92 -9.72
C GLU A 174 20.56 18.30 -10.99
N THR A 175 20.62 19.57 -11.37
CA THR A 175 20.04 20.12 -12.60
C THR A 175 21.13 20.45 -13.61
N SER A 176 20.73 20.59 -14.89
CA SER A 176 21.67 20.85 -15.99
C SER A 176 22.46 22.16 -15.89
N ASP A 177 22.02 23.08 -15.03
CA ASP A 177 22.65 24.38 -14.79
C ASP A 177 23.03 24.63 -13.32
N ALA A 178 22.93 23.60 -12.47
CA ALA A 178 23.19 23.65 -11.03
C ALA A 178 22.34 24.68 -10.25
N THR A 179 21.14 25.01 -10.75
CA THR A 179 20.15 25.80 -10.01
C THR A 179 19.36 24.94 -9.01
N ASN A 180 18.67 25.60 -8.08
CA ASN A 180 17.79 24.92 -7.14
C ASN A 180 16.54 24.37 -7.83
N MET A 181 15.99 23.30 -7.25
CA MET A 181 14.76 22.64 -7.69
C MET A 181 13.91 22.27 -6.48
N PHE A 182 12.62 22.08 -6.71
CA PHE A 182 11.69 21.75 -5.64
C PHE A 182 10.75 20.65 -6.12
N TRP A 183 10.63 19.56 -5.38
CA TRP A 183 9.58 18.57 -5.67
C TRP A 183 8.23 19.22 -5.31
N GLU A 184 7.28 19.15 -6.23
CA GLU A 184 5.96 19.75 -6.07
C GLU A 184 5.23 19.17 -4.85
N ALA A 185 4.63 20.05 -4.05
CA ALA A 185 3.82 19.69 -2.89
C ALA A 185 2.37 20.16 -3.06
N THR A 186 1.43 19.37 -2.56
CA THR A 186 -0.02 19.58 -2.67
C THR A 186 -0.64 20.04 -1.33
N ASP A 187 -1.74 20.79 -1.39
CA ASP A 187 -2.47 21.24 -0.19
C ASP A 187 -3.36 20.13 0.42
N THR A 188 -3.45 18.96 -0.23
CA THR A 188 -4.18 17.78 0.29
C THR A 188 -3.20 16.87 1.01
N VAL A 189 -3.64 16.28 2.12
CA VAL A 189 -2.87 15.33 2.92
C VAL A 189 -3.67 14.03 3.04
N THR A 190 -3.04 12.91 2.70
CA THR A 190 -3.59 11.57 2.73
C THR A 190 -2.63 10.65 3.47
N GLY A 191 -3.04 10.17 4.65
CA GLY A 191 -2.14 9.40 5.50
C GLY A 191 -1.32 10.34 6.38
N ASN A 192 -0.01 10.19 6.38
CA ASN A 192 0.90 11.13 7.03
C ASN A 192 1.14 12.34 6.11
N GLU A 193 1.60 13.46 6.68
CA GLU A 193 2.11 14.54 5.83
C GLU A 193 3.52 14.19 5.35
N SER A 194 3.95 14.79 4.24
CA SER A 194 5.33 14.68 3.75
C SER A 194 6.36 14.96 4.84
N ALA A 195 7.53 14.35 4.71
CA ALA A 195 8.67 14.55 5.62
C ALA A 195 9.84 15.23 4.90
N PHE A 196 10.63 15.97 5.66
CA PHE A 196 11.80 16.70 5.17
C PHE A 196 13.04 16.41 6.02
N ASP A 197 14.14 16.06 5.36
CA ASP A 197 15.46 16.04 5.97
C ASP A 197 16.26 17.27 5.51
N ASN A 198 16.56 18.12 6.49
CA ASN A 198 17.35 19.32 6.30
C ASN A 198 18.86 19.03 6.43
N ALA A 199 19.48 18.57 5.35
CA ALA A 199 20.93 18.39 5.26
C ALA A 199 21.52 17.33 6.21
N GLY A 200 20.82 16.21 6.44
CA GLY A 200 21.20 15.18 7.41
C GLY A 200 20.86 15.56 8.85
N GLY A 201 19.90 16.48 9.02
CA GLY A 201 19.35 16.89 10.32
C GLY A 201 18.36 15.86 10.88
N GLY A 202 17.99 14.86 10.08
CA GLY A 202 16.98 13.86 10.38
C GLY A 202 15.60 14.27 9.89
N TRP A 203 14.74 13.27 9.73
CA TRP A 203 13.38 13.46 9.23
C TRP A 203 12.49 14.19 10.23
N MET A 204 11.81 15.22 9.74
CA MET A 204 10.74 15.92 10.46
C MET A 204 9.52 16.06 9.56
N PRO A 205 8.30 16.10 10.12
CA PRO A 205 7.10 16.42 9.34
C PRO A 205 7.24 17.77 8.62
N GLY A 206 6.66 17.87 7.42
CA GLY A 206 6.72 19.05 6.56
C GLY A 206 6.25 20.31 7.26
N THR A 207 5.20 20.23 8.09
CA THR A 207 4.71 21.32 8.95
C THR A 207 5.77 21.96 9.81
N VAL A 208 6.69 21.17 10.37
CA VAL A 208 7.72 21.67 11.27
C VAL A 208 8.66 22.62 10.52
N THR A 209 8.93 22.31 9.25
CA THR A 209 9.84 23.08 8.40
C THR A 209 9.14 24.21 7.64
N PHE A 210 7.95 23.94 7.11
CA PHE A 210 7.27 24.80 6.14
C PHE A 210 5.97 25.44 6.67
N GLY A 211 5.59 25.14 7.92
CA GLY A 211 4.50 25.80 8.63
C GLY A 211 3.09 25.39 8.20
N SER A 212 2.94 24.42 7.31
CA SER A 212 1.65 23.86 6.89
C SER A 212 1.81 22.41 6.43
N PRO A 213 0.83 21.53 6.72
CA PRO A 213 0.90 20.13 6.32
C PRO A 213 0.59 20.02 4.84
N ARG A 214 1.38 19.20 4.14
CA ARG A 214 1.33 18.98 2.69
C ARG A 214 1.83 17.57 2.39
N ASP A 215 1.32 16.97 1.33
CA ASP A 215 1.94 15.79 0.70
C ASP A 215 2.78 16.22 -0.49
N MET A 216 3.64 15.32 -0.94
CA MET A 216 4.34 15.48 -2.21
C MET A 216 3.44 15.01 -3.36
N VAL A 217 3.53 15.70 -4.49
CA VAL A 217 2.82 15.27 -5.69
C VAL A 217 3.57 14.11 -6.32
N LEU A 218 2.94 12.95 -6.44
CA LEU A 218 3.62 11.75 -6.91
C LEU A 218 2.68 10.75 -7.59
N LEU A 219 3.27 9.93 -8.45
CA LEU A 219 2.68 8.68 -8.90
C LEU A 219 3.74 7.57 -8.78
N LEU A 220 3.51 6.63 -7.87
CA LEU A 220 4.28 5.40 -7.72
C LEU A 220 3.43 4.26 -8.27
N THR A 221 3.88 3.66 -9.38
CA THR A 221 3.21 2.52 -10.00
C THR A 221 3.93 1.23 -9.64
N GLY A 222 3.16 0.14 -9.63
CA GLY A 222 3.71 -1.19 -9.49
C GLY A 222 2.65 -2.25 -9.41
N ASP A 223 3.10 -3.46 -9.07
CA ASP A 223 2.25 -4.62 -8.92
C ASP A 223 2.10 -4.99 -7.45
N CYS A 224 0.88 -5.29 -6.99
CA CYS A 224 0.69 -6.07 -5.77
C CYS A 224 0.55 -7.54 -6.11
N SER A 225 1.26 -8.36 -5.35
CA SER A 225 1.01 -9.81 -5.30
C SER A 225 0.62 -10.19 -3.88
N PRO A 226 -0.29 -11.16 -3.69
CA PRO A 226 -0.55 -11.68 -2.37
C PRO A 226 0.75 -12.23 -1.79
N THR A 227 1.08 -11.86 -0.55
CA THR A 227 2.22 -12.45 0.13
C THR A 227 1.89 -13.89 0.43
N LEU A 228 2.49 -14.81 -0.33
CA LEU A 228 2.64 -16.18 0.14
C LEU A 228 3.67 -16.11 1.27
N GLY A 229 3.22 -15.72 2.46
CA GLY A 229 4.08 -15.64 3.62
C GLY A 229 4.81 -16.96 3.81
N VAL A 230 6.13 -16.89 3.99
CA VAL A 230 6.90 -17.93 4.68
C VAL A 230 6.68 -17.75 6.19
N GLY A 231 5.44 -17.50 6.61
CA GLY A 231 5.03 -17.59 8.00
C GLY A 231 4.81 -19.06 8.30
N ASP A 232 5.26 -19.53 9.47
CA ASP A 232 5.14 -20.91 9.97
C ASP A 232 3.96 -21.63 9.33
N ASN A 233 4.24 -22.70 8.57
CA ASN A 233 3.17 -23.45 7.91
C ASN A 233 2.08 -23.70 8.94
N LEU A 234 0.81 -23.50 8.61
CA LEU A 234 -0.28 -23.84 9.51
C LEU A 234 -0.17 -25.30 10.02
N ALA A 235 0.52 -26.16 9.26
CA ALA A 235 0.94 -27.51 9.62
C ALA A 235 1.85 -27.62 10.87
N ASP A 236 2.67 -26.61 11.15
CA ASP A 236 3.59 -26.56 12.28
C ASP A 236 2.90 -26.01 13.56
N LEU A 237 1.80 -25.27 13.39
CA LEU A 237 1.06 -24.64 14.49
C LEU A 237 -0.18 -25.41 14.94
N VAL A 238 -0.83 -26.14 14.02
CA VAL A 238 -2.06 -26.89 14.30
C VAL A 238 -1.75 -28.36 14.51
N ASN A 239 -1.94 -28.83 15.74
CA ASN A 239 -1.74 -30.24 16.08
C ASN A 239 -3.03 -31.04 15.82
N ILE A 240 -2.93 -32.09 14.99
CA ILE A 240 -4.05 -32.98 14.66
C ILE A 240 -3.81 -34.37 15.24
N TYR A 241 -4.64 -34.79 16.19
CA TYR A 241 -4.44 -36.06 16.91
C TYR A 241 -5.74 -36.70 17.42
N PRO A 242 -5.76 -38.02 17.67
CA PRO A 242 -4.74 -38.98 17.26
C PRO A 242 -4.80 -39.22 15.75
N ASN A 243 -3.64 -39.46 15.14
CA ASN A 243 -3.54 -39.95 13.77
C ASN A 243 -2.55 -41.13 13.75
N PRO A 244 -3.02 -42.39 13.63
CA PRO A 244 -4.37 -42.82 13.25
C PRO A 244 -5.47 -42.64 14.33
N ALA A 245 -6.69 -42.30 13.90
CA ALA A 245 -7.88 -42.13 14.73
C ALA A 245 -8.79 -43.37 14.75
N THR A 246 -9.56 -43.56 15.83
CA THR A 246 -10.57 -44.64 15.96
C THR A 246 -11.99 -44.10 16.05
N THR A 247 -12.23 -43.09 16.88
CA THR A 247 -13.57 -42.50 17.10
C THR A 247 -13.61 -40.99 16.89
N ARG A 248 -12.52 -40.27 17.16
CA ARG A 248 -12.45 -38.82 17.01
C ARG A 248 -11.09 -38.35 16.53
N ILE A 249 -11.07 -37.18 15.90
CA ILE A 249 -9.89 -36.40 15.56
C ILE A 249 -10.02 -35.06 16.28
N ASN A 250 -9.00 -34.65 17.02
CA ASN A 250 -8.94 -33.35 17.68
C ASN A 250 -8.03 -32.42 16.89
N LEU A 251 -8.41 -31.14 16.84
CA LEU A 251 -7.64 -30.05 16.30
C LEU A 251 -7.27 -29.13 17.47
N ASP A 252 -5.99 -29.08 17.79
CA ASP A 252 -5.46 -28.15 18.78
C ASP A 252 -4.86 -26.95 18.05
N VAL A 253 -5.57 -25.82 18.15
CA VAL A 253 -5.31 -24.59 17.40
C VAL A 253 -4.99 -23.48 18.41
N PRO A 254 -3.87 -22.75 18.23
CA PRO A 254 -3.53 -21.59 19.05
C PRO A 254 -4.63 -20.53 19.11
N ALA A 255 -4.78 -19.85 20.25
CA ALA A 255 -5.87 -18.90 20.49
C ALA A 255 -5.87 -17.67 19.54
N ASN A 256 -4.77 -17.39 18.86
CA ASN A 256 -4.63 -16.32 17.88
C ASN A 256 -5.07 -16.72 16.46
N ILE A 257 -5.46 -17.97 16.23
CA ILE A 257 -5.89 -18.48 14.92
C ILE A 257 -7.38 -18.83 14.99
N GLU A 258 -8.19 -18.17 14.17
CA GLU A 258 -9.62 -18.45 14.07
C GLU A 258 -9.88 -19.43 12.92
N ILE A 259 -10.63 -20.50 13.22
CA ILE A 259 -11.04 -21.49 12.22
C ILE A 259 -12.28 -20.98 11.48
N LEU A 260 -12.17 -20.84 10.16
CA LEU A 260 -13.26 -20.40 9.28
C LEU A 260 -14.08 -21.58 8.76
N ASP A 261 -13.42 -22.66 8.34
CA ASP A 261 -14.07 -23.86 7.79
C ASP A 261 -13.21 -25.11 7.98
N VAL A 262 -13.85 -26.26 8.20
CA VAL A 262 -13.19 -27.56 8.31
C VAL A 262 -13.99 -28.62 7.59
N VAL A 263 -13.35 -29.28 6.63
CA VAL A 263 -13.99 -30.32 5.82
C VAL A 263 -13.10 -31.56 5.76
N LEU A 264 -13.70 -32.72 6.02
CA LEU A 264 -13.05 -34.02 5.90
C LEU A 264 -13.54 -34.72 4.62
N TYR A 265 -12.62 -35.01 3.72
CA TYR A 265 -12.85 -35.69 2.45
C TYR A 265 -12.36 -37.14 2.47
N ASP A 266 -13.01 -38.01 1.72
CA ASP A 266 -12.42 -39.30 1.36
C ASP A 266 -11.36 -39.15 0.25
N VAL A 267 -10.68 -40.25 -0.10
CA VAL A 267 -9.64 -40.26 -1.15
C VAL A 267 -10.15 -39.92 -2.56
N LEU A 268 -11.46 -39.92 -2.77
CA LEU A 268 -12.09 -39.54 -4.03
C LEU A 268 -12.54 -38.07 -4.04
N GLY A 269 -12.25 -37.32 -2.97
CA GLY A 269 -12.64 -35.92 -2.80
C GLY A 269 -14.10 -35.73 -2.37
N LYS A 270 -14.80 -36.77 -1.95
CA LYS A 270 -16.18 -36.64 -1.47
C LYS A 270 -16.18 -36.18 -0.02
N ASN A 271 -16.96 -35.12 0.27
CA ASN A 271 -17.18 -34.65 1.64
C ASN A 271 -17.88 -35.75 2.47
N THR A 272 -17.27 -36.10 3.61
CA THR A 272 -17.78 -37.13 4.52
C THR A 272 -19.00 -36.69 5.33
N GLY A 273 -19.24 -35.37 5.42
CA GLY A 273 -20.28 -34.77 6.27
C GLY A 273 -19.90 -34.72 7.76
N ALA A 274 -18.67 -35.10 8.12
CA ALA A 274 -18.18 -34.94 9.49
C ALA A 274 -17.93 -33.45 9.78
N VAL A 275 -18.36 -33.01 10.96
CA VAL A 275 -18.34 -31.59 11.36
C VAL A 275 -17.42 -31.40 12.56
N LEU A 276 -16.71 -30.28 12.59
CA LEU A 276 -15.95 -29.86 13.76
C LEU A 276 -16.90 -29.30 14.82
N VAL A 277 -16.87 -29.89 16.02
CA VAL A 277 -17.63 -29.41 17.19
C VAL A 277 -16.70 -29.38 18.39
N ASN A 278 -16.54 -28.20 19.00
CA ASN A 278 -15.66 -27.98 20.16
C ASN A 278 -14.23 -28.52 19.95
N GLY A 279 -13.62 -28.23 18.79
CA GLY A 279 -12.26 -28.66 18.45
C GLY A 279 -12.10 -30.16 18.15
N SER A 280 -13.20 -30.91 18.01
CA SER A 280 -13.17 -32.35 17.72
C SER A 280 -14.12 -32.72 16.58
N ILE A 281 -13.72 -33.71 15.78
CA ILE A 281 -14.51 -34.28 14.70
C ILE A 281 -14.81 -35.74 15.06
N ASP A 282 -16.09 -36.11 15.11
CA ASP A 282 -16.50 -37.50 15.26
C ASP A 282 -16.34 -38.26 13.94
N VAL A 283 -15.53 -39.32 13.97
CA VAL A 283 -15.27 -40.19 12.82
C VAL A 283 -15.69 -41.63 13.08
N SER A 284 -16.39 -41.91 14.17
CA SER A 284 -16.79 -43.28 14.58
C SER A 284 -17.57 -44.03 13.50
N ASN A 285 -18.41 -43.32 12.75
CA ASN A 285 -19.25 -43.86 11.67
C ASN A 285 -18.53 -43.97 10.31
N LEU A 286 -17.29 -43.49 10.21
CA LEU A 286 -16.52 -43.58 8.97
C LEU A 286 -15.84 -44.95 8.84
N SER A 287 -15.79 -45.43 7.60
CA SER A 287 -15.08 -46.67 7.26
C SER A 287 -13.58 -46.54 7.53
N ARG A 288 -12.92 -47.69 7.72
CA ARG A 288 -11.45 -47.73 7.83
C ARG A 288 -10.84 -47.26 6.52
N GLY A 289 -9.86 -46.37 6.59
CA GLY A 289 -9.27 -45.82 5.38
C GLY A 289 -8.45 -44.55 5.60
N VAL A 290 -8.02 -43.96 4.50
CA VAL A 290 -7.33 -42.67 4.47
C VAL A 290 -8.36 -41.58 4.14
N TYR A 291 -8.21 -40.44 4.80
CA TYR A 291 -9.03 -39.25 4.61
C TYR A 291 -8.12 -38.02 4.49
N ILE A 292 -8.63 -36.96 3.88
CA ILE A 292 -7.97 -35.67 3.74
C ILE A 292 -8.76 -34.64 4.54
N LEU A 293 -8.13 -34.08 5.56
CA LEU A 293 -8.70 -33.00 6.37
C LEU A 293 -8.21 -31.67 5.84
N ASN A 294 -9.13 -30.82 5.39
CA ASN A 294 -8.87 -29.42 5.06
C ASN A 294 -9.35 -28.53 6.21
N VAL A 295 -8.47 -27.65 6.67
CA VAL A 295 -8.74 -26.64 7.69
C VAL A 295 -8.44 -25.28 7.07
N ASN A 296 -9.45 -24.44 6.95
CA ASN A 296 -9.32 -23.04 6.55
C ASN A 296 -9.41 -22.16 7.80
N SER A 297 -8.49 -21.22 7.92
CA SER A 297 -8.37 -20.31 9.06
C SER A 297 -8.04 -18.90 8.61
N THR A 298 -8.06 -17.94 9.54
CA THR A 298 -7.56 -16.58 9.31
C THR A 298 -6.07 -16.53 8.98
N SER A 299 -5.32 -17.60 9.27
CA SER A 299 -3.88 -17.74 8.97
C SER A 299 -3.59 -18.66 7.77
N GLY A 300 -4.60 -19.01 6.97
CA GLY A 300 -4.45 -19.80 5.75
C GLY A 300 -5.07 -21.20 5.82
N THR A 301 -4.67 -22.07 4.89
CA THR A 301 -5.26 -23.41 4.70
C THR A 301 -4.24 -24.52 5.03
N LEU A 302 -4.66 -25.49 5.86
CA LEU A 302 -3.93 -26.72 6.16
C LEU A 302 -4.64 -27.90 5.52
N THR A 303 -3.90 -28.71 4.77
CA THR A 303 -4.36 -30.00 4.24
C THR A 303 -3.57 -31.13 4.90
N GLN A 304 -4.24 -31.96 5.69
CA GLN A 304 -3.61 -33.05 6.44
C GLN A 304 -4.21 -34.41 6.08
N LYS A 305 -3.34 -35.38 5.79
CA LYS A 305 -3.73 -36.78 5.67
C LYS A 305 -4.04 -37.37 7.05
N VAL A 306 -5.22 -37.96 7.20
CA VAL A 306 -5.67 -38.67 8.41
C VAL A 306 -5.97 -40.14 8.11
N ILE A 307 -5.65 -41.03 9.04
CA ILE A 307 -5.88 -42.47 8.93
C ILE A 307 -6.94 -42.89 9.94
N LYS A 308 -8.04 -43.50 9.47
CA LYS A 308 -9.11 -44.09 10.30
C LYS A 308 -8.91 -45.60 10.46
N ARG A 309 -8.89 -46.07 11.70
CA ARG A 309 -8.83 -47.50 12.10
C ARG A 309 -10.16 -48.06 12.54
#